data_AF-A0A0C3GCG2-F1
#
_entry.id   AF-A0A0C3GCG2-F1
#
_cell.length_a   1.000
_cell.length_b   1.000
_cell.length_c   1.000
_cell.angle_alpha   90.00
_cell.angle_beta   90.00
_cell.angle_gamma   90.00
#
_symmetry.space_group_name_H-M   'P 1'
#
loop_
_entity.id
_entity.type
_entity.pdbx_description
1 polymer ?
#
loop_
_entity_poly.entity_id
_entity_poly.type
_entity_poly.pdbx_seq_one_letter_code
_entity_poly.pdbx_strand_id
1 'polypeptide(L)'
;SSDKKFVSCCLAGQNLTGSPETSFDCCRAGHELTGSPEAGFKCCPTGQIYDGSTCREPKVEMPQKTDCSSGISEGMYVPKNNILLTGKCYVFGLENGRNLGYDNRGWYATVKDGRNNQLGKFKLCKTEACNSGDSINPNAPFRIKDIHSVPNIGENVNLWLNNARDCGHIGKTAEYEKAGIFSITKWTKGKYCLGGFESGVSPTCGGDDSAARFNVLDPQSCIPVEVTEVPCDIHSLDNNCIWTDGSGRC
;
A
#
# COMPACT_ATOMS: atom_id res chain seq x y z
N SER A 1 -34.76 6.73 28.50
CA SER A 1 -33.54 7.24 27.87
C SER A 1 -32.41 7.21 28.88
N SER A 2 -31.16 7.26 28.43
CA SER A 2 -29.95 7.23 29.29
C SER A 2 -29.91 8.36 30.34
N ASP A 3 -30.53 9.50 30.04
CA ASP A 3 -30.67 10.65 30.95
C ASP A 3 -31.88 10.55 31.91
N LYS A 4 -32.65 9.45 31.86
CA LYS A 4 -33.86 9.18 32.66
C LYS A 4 -34.97 10.25 32.56
N LYS A 5 -34.91 11.16 31.59
CA LYS A 5 -35.92 12.21 31.39
C LYS A 5 -37.13 11.76 30.57
N PHE A 6 -36.93 10.75 29.72
CA PHE A 6 -37.98 10.21 28.87
C PHE A 6 -38.16 8.72 29.13
N VAL A 7 -39.42 8.31 29.24
CA VAL A 7 -39.82 6.93 29.53
C VAL A 7 -40.66 6.39 28.38
N SER A 8 -40.44 5.12 28.04
CA SER A 8 -41.22 4.40 27.05
C SER A 8 -41.29 2.93 27.47
N CYS A 9 -42.35 2.24 27.06
CA CYS A 9 -42.53 0.83 27.34
C CYS A 9 -41.78 -0.01 26.29
N CYS A 10 -40.54 -0.36 26.59
CA CYS A 10 -39.76 -1.27 25.76
C CYS A 10 -40.01 -2.74 26.18
N LEU A 11 -39.89 -3.66 25.22
CA LEU A 11 -39.96 -5.10 25.52
C LEU A 11 -38.73 -5.53 26.33
N ALA A 12 -38.83 -6.65 27.05
CA ALA A 12 -37.73 -7.17 27.86
C ALA A 12 -36.46 -7.38 27.00
N GLY A 13 -35.33 -6.80 27.46
CA GLY A 13 -34.06 -6.84 26.73
C GLY A 13 -33.83 -5.68 25.74
N GLN A 14 -34.76 -4.73 25.65
CA GLN A 14 -34.60 -3.48 24.90
C GLN A 14 -34.42 -2.28 25.84
N ASN A 15 -33.74 -1.25 25.36
CA ASN A 15 -33.57 0.02 26.04
C ASN A 15 -34.07 1.17 25.16
N LEU A 16 -34.70 2.17 25.77
CA LEU A 16 -35.10 3.38 25.05
C LEU A 16 -33.87 4.20 24.68
N THR A 17 -33.59 4.30 23.39
CA THR A 17 -32.52 5.06 22.77
C THR A 17 -33.08 6.24 21.97
N GLY A 18 -32.23 7.21 21.67
CA GLY A 18 -32.60 8.40 20.92
C GLY A 18 -32.72 9.67 21.76
N SER A 19 -33.15 10.74 21.12
CA SER A 19 -33.26 12.08 21.70
C SER A 19 -34.45 12.83 21.07
N PRO A 20 -34.82 14.01 21.60
CA PRO A 20 -35.82 14.87 20.96
C PRO A 20 -35.47 15.25 19.52
N GLU A 21 -34.19 15.20 19.15
CA GLU A 21 -33.67 15.57 17.82
C GLU A 21 -33.63 14.37 16.87
N THR A 22 -33.49 13.14 17.38
CA THR A 22 -33.27 11.93 16.57
C THR A 22 -34.36 10.86 16.72
N SER A 23 -35.54 11.27 17.23
CA SER A 23 -36.65 10.41 17.66
C SER A 23 -36.28 9.44 18.79
N PHE A 24 -37.28 8.79 19.38
CA PHE A 24 -37.07 7.79 20.43
C PHE A 24 -37.54 6.41 19.98
N ASP A 25 -36.72 5.38 20.16
CA ASP A 25 -37.05 4.00 19.82
C ASP A 25 -36.45 3.00 20.84
N CYS A 26 -36.97 1.78 20.88
CA CYS A 26 -36.51 0.74 21.78
C CYS A 26 -35.51 -0.20 21.08
N CYS A 27 -34.21 0.06 21.24
CA CYS A 27 -33.17 -0.79 20.65
C CYS A 27 -32.80 -1.96 21.58
N ARG A 28 -32.61 -3.14 20.99
CA ARG A 28 -32.00 -4.31 21.66
C ARG A 28 -30.49 -4.13 21.84
N ALA A 29 -29.88 -4.92 22.72
CA ALA A 29 -28.43 -4.92 22.90
C ALA A 29 -27.67 -5.12 21.57
N GLY A 30 -26.58 -4.37 21.37
CA GLY A 30 -25.79 -4.36 20.13
C GLY A 30 -26.47 -3.66 18.94
N HIS A 31 -27.55 -2.89 19.18
CA HIS A 31 -28.20 -2.05 18.19
C HIS A 31 -28.26 -0.60 18.68
N GLU A 32 -28.09 0.34 17.77
CA GLU A 32 -28.11 1.78 18.01
C GLU A 32 -29.15 2.44 17.11
N LEU A 33 -29.77 3.51 17.62
CA LEU A 33 -30.71 4.30 16.84
C LEU A 33 -29.92 5.17 15.86
N THR A 34 -30.12 4.96 14.57
CA THR A 34 -29.32 5.57 13.51
C THR A 34 -30.21 5.90 12.32
N GLY A 35 -29.79 6.86 11.50
CA GLY A 35 -30.58 7.39 10.39
C GLY A 35 -30.43 8.90 10.25
N SER A 36 -31.34 9.53 9.51
CA SER A 36 -31.35 10.98 9.30
C SER A 36 -32.78 11.53 9.35
N PRO A 37 -32.98 12.85 9.52
CA PRO A 37 -34.33 13.44 9.47
C PRO A 37 -35.07 13.17 8.14
N GLU A 38 -34.32 13.00 7.05
CA GLU A 38 -34.84 12.75 5.69
C GLU A 38 -35.19 11.27 5.47
N ALA A 39 -34.39 10.35 6.02
CA ALA A 39 -34.56 8.91 5.88
C ALA A 39 -35.42 8.29 7.01
N GLY A 40 -35.60 9.02 8.12
CA GLY A 40 -36.11 8.48 9.37
C GLY A 40 -35.02 7.77 10.19
N PHE A 41 -35.32 7.52 11.47
CA PHE A 41 -34.41 6.85 12.40
C PHE A 41 -34.92 5.46 12.72
N LYS A 42 -34.01 4.48 12.82
CA LYS A 42 -34.34 3.10 13.18
C LYS A 42 -33.19 2.43 13.93
N CYS A 43 -33.52 1.50 14.82
CA CYS A 43 -32.51 0.66 15.47
C CYS A 43 -31.82 -0.28 14.46
N CYS A 44 -30.52 -0.06 14.25
CA CYS A 44 -29.66 -0.92 13.42
C CYS A 44 -28.55 -1.55 14.27
N PRO A 45 -27.95 -2.67 13.83
CA PRO A 45 -26.73 -3.18 14.45
C PRO A 45 -25.66 -2.08 14.56
N THR A 46 -24.94 -2.06 15.68
CA THR A 46 -23.88 -1.08 15.92
C THR A 46 -22.90 -1.03 14.74
N GLY A 47 -22.64 0.17 14.22
CA GLY A 47 -21.78 0.39 13.05
C GLY A 47 -22.51 0.46 11.71
N GLN A 48 -23.84 0.34 11.67
CA GLN A 48 -24.65 0.57 10.46
C GLN A 48 -25.45 1.88 10.57
N ILE A 49 -25.93 2.39 9.44
CA ILE A 49 -26.82 3.55 9.30
C ILE A 49 -28.08 3.13 8.55
N TYR A 50 -29.24 3.60 9.00
CA TYR A 50 -30.51 3.37 8.35
C TYR A 50 -30.68 4.33 7.17
N ASP A 51 -30.87 3.80 5.97
CA ASP A 51 -31.02 4.60 4.73
C ASP A 51 -32.47 4.91 4.34
N GLY A 52 -33.42 4.66 5.26
CA GLY A 52 -34.86 4.81 5.02
C GLY A 52 -35.54 3.52 4.58
N SER A 53 -34.77 2.51 4.15
CA SER A 53 -35.28 1.19 3.78
C SER A 53 -34.62 0.06 4.57
N THR A 54 -33.30 0.08 4.74
CA THR A 54 -32.53 -0.96 5.42
C THR A 54 -31.32 -0.38 6.15
N CYS A 55 -30.85 -1.13 7.15
CA CYS A 55 -29.56 -0.86 7.77
C CYS A 55 -28.45 -1.24 6.80
N ARG A 56 -27.55 -0.31 6.53
CA ARG A 56 -26.37 -0.51 5.68
C ARG A 56 -25.14 0.03 6.37
N GLU A 57 -23.97 -0.44 5.97
CA GLU A 57 -22.74 0.20 6.39
C GLU A 57 -22.72 1.66 5.92
N PRO A 58 -22.16 2.59 6.72
CA PRO A 58 -22.06 3.99 6.35
C PRO A 58 -21.41 4.10 4.97
N LYS A 59 -22.13 4.66 4.01
CA LYS A 59 -21.47 5.16 2.80
C LYS A 59 -20.60 6.32 3.26
N VAL A 60 -19.28 6.13 3.21
CA VAL A 60 -18.33 7.22 3.37
C VAL A 60 -18.58 8.17 2.21
N GLU A 61 -19.32 9.25 2.46
CA GLU A 61 -19.45 10.35 1.53
C GLU A 61 -18.09 11.03 1.39
N MET A 62 -17.36 10.62 0.36
CA MET A 62 -16.31 11.46 -0.19
C MET A 62 -16.97 12.73 -0.73
N PRO A 63 -16.51 13.93 -0.37
CA PRO A 63 -17.09 15.14 -0.91
C PRO A 63 -16.93 15.13 -2.43
N GLN A 64 -18.02 15.55 -3.06
CA GLN A 64 -18.30 15.50 -4.47
C GLN A 64 -17.21 16.19 -5.29
N LYS A 65 -16.75 15.45 -6.30
CA LYS A 65 -15.88 15.78 -7.43
C LYS A 65 -15.86 17.27 -7.83
N THR A 66 -14.73 17.94 -7.64
CA THR A 66 -14.25 18.96 -8.58
C THR A 66 -13.13 18.36 -9.40
N ASP A 67 -13.26 18.46 -10.71
CA ASP A 67 -12.26 18.07 -11.70
C ASP A 67 -10.84 18.43 -11.26
N CYS A 68 -9.94 17.45 -11.28
CA CYS A 68 -8.51 17.72 -11.42
C CYS A 68 -8.26 18.25 -12.83
N SER A 69 -8.63 19.50 -13.08
CA SER A 69 -8.18 20.28 -14.21
C SER A 69 -8.03 21.71 -13.74
N SER A 70 -6.77 22.14 -13.68
CA SER A 70 -6.30 23.49 -13.33
C SER A 70 -6.36 23.88 -11.85
N GLY A 71 -5.27 24.51 -11.39
CA GLY A 71 -5.27 25.33 -10.19
C GLY A 71 -4.56 24.71 -9.00
N ILE A 72 -3.23 24.82 -9.02
CA ILE A 72 -2.44 24.94 -7.79
C ILE A 72 -3.08 26.08 -6.97
N SER A 73 -3.50 25.82 -5.73
CA SER A 73 -3.62 26.87 -4.74
C SER A 73 -3.27 26.35 -3.34
N GLU A 74 -2.62 27.25 -2.62
CA GLU A 74 -1.78 27.06 -1.46
C GLU A 74 -2.58 26.66 -0.22
N GLY A 75 -1.99 25.81 0.63
CA GLY A 75 -2.39 25.77 2.05
C GLY A 75 -2.51 24.42 2.75
N MET A 76 -2.42 23.27 2.06
CA MET A 76 -2.36 21.98 2.76
C MET A 76 -1.01 21.32 2.55
N TYR A 77 -0.21 21.31 3.62
CA TYR A 77 1.09 20.65 3.67
C TYR A 77 0.88 19.13 3.55
N VAL A 78 0.87 18.62 2.32
CA VAL A 78 1.12 17.20 2.06
C VAL A 78 2.61 17.00 2.37
N PRO A 79 2.99 16.17 3.35
CA PRO A 79 4.40 15.80 3.46
C PRO A 79 4.80 15.20 2.11
N LYS A 80 5.80 15.79 1.45
CA LYS A 80 6.37 15.34 0.18
C LYS A 80 6.84 13.87 0.19
N ASN A 81 6.79 13.21 1.35
CA ASN A 81 7.53 11.99 1.67
C ASN A 81 6.73 10.70 1.39
N ASN A 82 5.61 10.77 0.66
CA ASN A 82 4.65 9.66 0.57
C ASN A 82 4.19 9.30 -0.85
N ILE A 83 4.77 9.97 -1.86
CA ILE A 83 4.55 9.70 -3.29
C ILE A 83 5.77 8.94 -3.79
N LEU A 84 5.53 7.77 -4.40
CA LEU A 84 6.60 7.04 -5.08
C LEU A 84 6.86 7.70 -6.44
N LEU A 85 8.13 7.93 -6.76
CA LEU A 85 8.56 8.63 -7.95
C LEU A 85 9.45 7.72 -8.80
N THR A 86 9.34 7.86 -10.12
CA THR A 86 10.30 7.27 -11.03
C THR A 86 11.69 7.81 -10.74
N GLY A 87 12.68 6.95 -10.94
CA GLY A 87 14.08 7.33 -10.87
C GLY A 87 14.65 7.52 -9.45
N LYS A 88 13.82 7.42 -8.41
CA LYS A 88 14.24 7.31 -7.02
C LYS A 88 14.55 5.85 -6.65
N CYS A 89 15.35 5.65 -5.61
CA CYS A 89 15.74 4.33 -5.13
C CYS A 89 15.02 3.97 -3.84
N TYR A 90 14.62 2.71 -3.75
CA TYR A 90 13.77 2.20 -2.69
C TYR A 90 14.29 0.87 -2.16
N VAL A 91 14.02 0.60 -0.89
CA VAL A 91 14.16 -0.71 -0.27
C VAL A 91 12.75 -1.21 0.06
N PHE A 92 12.53 -2.52 -0.13
CA PHE A 92 11.27 -3.18 0.21
C PHE A 92 11.45 -4.07 1.44
N GLY A 93 10.83 -3.69 2.55
CA GLY A 93 10.70 -4.50 3.75
C GLY A 93 9.44 -5.36 3.69
N LEU A 94 9.48 -6.57 4.24
CA LEU A 94 8.32 -7.46 4.36
C LEU A 94 7.96 -7.70 5.82
N GLU A 95 6.77 -8.26 6.07
CA GLU A 95 6.22 -8.45 7.43
C GLU A 95 7.05 -9.37 8.33
N ASN A 96 7.93 -10.20 7.76
CA ASN A 96 8.90 -11.01 8.51
C ASN A 96 10.09 -10.20 9.08
N GLY A 97 10.07 -8.87 8.91
CA GLY A 97 11.15 -7.97 9.36
C GLY A 97 12.41 -8.06 8.51
N ARG A 98 12.34 -8.70 7.34
CA ARG A 98 13.44 -8.83 6.39
C ARG A 98 13.18 -8.01 5.14
N ASN A 99 14.26 -7.62 4.48
CA ASN A 99 14.18 -6.90 3.22
C ASN A 99 14.25 -7.88 2.04
N LEU A 100 13.67 -7.47 0.91
CA LEU A 100 13.86 -8.16 -0.35
C LEU A 100 15.30 -7.95 -0.82
N GLY A 101 16.03 -9.04 -1.00
CA GLY A 101 17.42 -9.04 -1.44
C GLY A 101 17.65 -10.01 -2.59
N TYR A 102 18.78 -9.85 -3.28
CA TYR A 102 19.24 -10.78 -4.30
C TYR A 102 20.17 -11.83 -3.68
N ASP A 103 19.74 -13.08 -3.78
CA ASP A 103 20.42 -14.23 -3.22
C ASP A 103 21.39 -14.86 -4.25
N ASN A 104 22.49 -15.45 -3.78
CA ASN A 104 23.50 -16.09 -4.62
C ASN A 104 22.98 -17.30 -5.42
N ARG A 105 21.80 -17.83 -5.07
CA ARG A 105 21.07 -18.83 -5.86
C ARG A 105 20.48 -18.25 -7.15
N GLY A 106 20.46 -16.93 -7.31
CA GLY A 106 20.13 -16.25 -8.57
C GLY A 106 18.73 -15.61 -8.61
N TRP A 107 18.09 -15.41 -7.45
CA TRP A 107 16.74 -14.87 -7.38
C TRP A 107 16.54 -13.95 -6.18
N TYR A 108 15.46 -13.17 -6.23
CA TYR A 108 15.07 -12.29 -5.13
C TYR A 108 14.28 -13.06 -4.06
N ALA A 109 14.73 -12.96 -2.83
CA ALA A 109 14.14 -13.63 -1.68
C ALA A 109 14.26 -12.79 -0.41
N THR A 110 13.50 -13.18 0.61
CA THR A 110 13.53 -12.58 1.94
C THR A 110 14.39 -13.39 2.91
N VAL A 111 15.66 -13.50 2.57
CA VAL A 111 16.66 -14.20 3.40
C VAL A 111 17.33 -13.18 4.33
N LYS A 112 17.90 -13.65 5.43
CA LYS A 112 18.73 -12.80 6.29
C LYS A 112 19.90 -12.24 5.47
N ASP A 113 20.12 -10.92 5.57
CA ASP A 113 21.27 -10.27 4.95
C ASP A 113 22.58 -10.91 5.40
N GLY A 114 23.49 -11.07 4.44
CA GLY A 114 24.77 -11.70 4.67
C GLY A 114 25.56 -11.84 3.38
N ARG A 115 26.68 -12.57 3.44
CA ARG A 115 27.56 -12.74 2.27
C ARG A 115 26.83 -13.25 1.03
N ASN A 116 25.79 -14.06 1.21
CA ASN A 116 25.07 -14.73 0.13
C ASN A 116 23.76 -14.03 -0.26
N ASN A 117 23.31 -13.03 0.49
CA ASN A 117 22.09 -12.27 0.19
C ASN A 117 22.37 -10.78 0.36
N GLN A 118 22.33 -10.07 -0.75
CA GLN A 118 22.55 -8.62 -0.77
C GLN A 118 21.22 -7.90 -0.81
N LEU A 119 21.05 -6.93 0.08
CA LEU A 119 19.91 -6.03 0.09
C LEU A 119 19.65 -5.45 -1.31
N GLY A 120 18.42 -5.57 -1.80
CA GLY A 120 18.02 -4.97 -3.06
C GLY A 120 17.84 -3.46 -2.92
N LYS A 121 18.33 -2.70 -3.91
CA LYS A 121 18.10 -1.26 -3.99
C LYS A 121 17.47 -0.93 -5.33
N PHE A 122 16.17 -0.69 -5.26
CA PHE A 122 15.26 -0.74 -6.40
C PHE A 122 14.94 0.64 -6.93
N LYS A 123 15.28 0.90 -8.19
CA LYS A 123 14.85 2.07 -8.94
C LYS A 123 13.57 1.73 -9.71
N LEU A 124 12.51 2.49 -9.49
CA LEU A 124 11.24 2.32 -10.18
C LEU A 124 11.25 3.11 -11.50
N CYS A 125 10.92 2.44 -12.60
CA CYS A 125 11.09 3.00 -13.94
C CYS A 125 9.88 2.71 -14.82
N LYS A 126 9.26 3.75 -15.40
CA LYS A 126 8.21 3.59 -16.42
C LYS A 126 8.77 3.29 -17.82
N THR A 127 10.00 3.68 -18.06
CA THR A 127 10.73 3.51 -19.33
C THR A 127 12.13 2.95 -19.09
N GLU A 128 12.79 2.46 -20.12
CA GLU A 128 14.16 1.91 -20.03
C GLU A 128 15.18 2.96 -19.56
N ALA A 129 15.07 4.18 -20.09
CA ALA A 129 15.87 5.33 -19.69
C ALA A 129 15.70 5.69 -18.21
N CYS A 130 14.53 5.34 -17.62
CA CYS A 130 14.22 5.56 -16.22
C CYS A 130 14.36 7.03 -15.78
N ASN A 131 13.71 7.92 -16.55
CA ASN A 131 13.65 9.35 -16.25
C ASN A 131 12.98 9.58 -14.89
N SER A 132 13.55 10.49 -14.10
CA SER A 132 13.08 10.77 -12.74
C SER A 132 11.90 11.74 -12.70
N GLY A 133 11.06 11.63 -11.67
CA GLY A 133 10.09 12.67 -11.29
C GLY A 133 8.63 12.37 -11.60
N ASP A 134 8.32 11.32 -12.35
CA ASP A 134 6.93 10.91 -12.58
C ASP A 134 6.39 10.12 -11.38
N SER A 135 5.13 10.33 -11.02
CA SER A 135 4.49 9.55 -9.95
C SER A 135 4.26 8.10 -10.36
N ILE A 136 4.54 7.16 -9.46
CA ILE A 136 4.18 5.75 -9.58
C ILE A 136 2.82 5.56 -8.90
N ASN A 137 1.83 5.12 -9.69
CA ASN A 137 0.44 4.93 -9.26
C ASN A 137 -0.03 3.51 -9.65
N PRO A 138 -1.11 2.99 -9.02
CA PRO A 138 -1.60 1.62 -9.28
C PRO A 138 -1.95 1.34 -10.75
N ASN A 139 -2.41 2.37 -11.47
CA ASN A 139 -2.82 2.29 -12.88
C ASN A 139 -1.67 2.57 -13.86
N ALA A 140 -0.44 2.76 -13.38
CA ALA A 140 0.72 3.03 -14.21
C ALA A 140 1.71 1.85 -14.11
N PRO A 141 1.91 1.06 -15.18
CA PRO A 141 2.88 0.00 -15.16
C PRO A 141 4.29 0.56 -14.97
N PHE A 142 5.10 -0.15 -14.20
CA PHE A 142 6.53 0.16 -14.08
C PHE A 142 7.35 -1.13 -14.05
N ARG A 143 8.64 -0.98 -14.32
CA ARG A 143 9.66 -2.01 -14.16
C ARG A 143 10.56 -1.64 -13.00
N ILE A 144 11.17 -2.66 -12.41
CA ILE A 144 12.06 -2.49 -11.26
C ILE A 144 13.47 -2.80 -11.72
N LYS A 145 14.38 -1.84 -11.52
CA LYS A 145 15.81 -1.99 -11.75
C LYS A 145 16.50 -2.11 -10.40
N ASP A 146 17.28 -3.17 -10.19
CA ASP A 146 18.16 -3.24 -9.03
C ASP A 146 19.53 -2.66 -9.41
N ILE A 147 19.96 -1.64 -8.67
CA ILE A 147 21.21 -0.95 -8.95
C ILE A 147 22.43 -1.70 -8.40
N HIS A 148 22.23 -2.70 -7.53
CA HIS A 148 23.32 -3.51 -6.98
C HIS A 148 23.77 -4.63 -7.92
N SER A 149 25.06 -4.98 -7.79
CA SER A 149 25.65 -6.15 -8.44
C SER A 149 25.13 -7.44 -7.83
N VAL A 150 25.51 -8.56 -8.43
CA VAL A 150 25.40 -9.87 -7.76
C VAL A 150 26.38 -9.91 -6.57
N PRO A 151 25.99 -10.53 -5.43
CA PRO A 151 26.84 -10.65 -4.25
C PRO A 151 28.23 -11.21 -4.57
N ASN A 152 29.28 -10.58 -4.00
CA ASN A 152 30.69 -10.98 -4.07
C ASN A 152 31.39 -10.95 -5.45
N ILE A 153 30.71 -10.59 -6.54
CA ILE A 153 31.35 -10.56 -7.88
C ILE A 153 31.49 -9.17 -8.48
N GLY A 154 30.71 -8.17 -8.04
CA GLY A 154 30.81 -6.80 -8.55
C GLY A 154 30.30 -6.57 -9.98
N GLU A 155 29.86 -7.62 -10.66
CA GLU A 155 29.28 -7.57 -12.02
C GLU A 155 27.75 -7.50 -11.99
N ASN A 156 27.12 -7.29 -13.16
CA ASN A 156 25.66 -7.37 -13.32
C ASN A 156 24.89 -6.33 -12.48
N VAL A 157 25.42 -5.10 -12.43
CA VAL A 157 24.77 -3.92 -11.85
C VAL A 157 23.66 -3.39 -12.77
N ASN A 158 22.71 -2.65 -12.22
CA ASN A 158 21.65 -1.95 -12.99
C ASN A 158 20.79 -2.87 -13.86
N LEU A 159 20.59 -4.11 -13.44
CA LEU A 159 19.75 -5.09 -14.14
C LEU A 159 18.30 -5.01 -13.68
N TRP A 160 17.41 -5.47 -14.54
CA TRP A 160 15.97 -5.48 -14.29
C TRP A 160 15.54 -6.74 -13.56
N LEU A 161 14.49 -6.64 -12.74
CA LEU A 161 13.78 -7.82 -12.24
C LEU A 161 13.05 -8.46 -13.42
N ASN A 162 13.30 -9.75 -13.67
CA ASN A 162 12.72 -10.45 -14.82
C ASN A 162 11.24 -10.82 -14.62
N ASN A 163 10.55 -11.14 -15.71
CA ASN A 163 9.17 -11.61 -15.72
C ASN A 163 9.10 -13.13 -15.46
N ALA A 164 9.59 -13.60 -14.32
CA ALA A 164 9.59 -15.02 -13.99
C ALA A 164 8.17 -15.56 -13.78
N ARG A 165 7.71 -16.37 -14.74
CA ARG A 165 6.43 -17.10 -14.74
C ARG A 165 6.66 -18.60 -14.55
N ASP A 166 5.60 -19.40 -14.53
CA ASP A 166 5.66 -20.88 -14.59
C ASP A 166 6.50 -21.54 -13.48
N CYS A 167 6.28 -21.11 -12.23
CA CYS A 167 7.03 -21.55 -11.05
C CYS A 167 8.50 -21.10 -11.01
N GLY A 168 8.95 -20.23 -11.91
CA GLY A 168 10.25 -19.57 -11.83
C GLY A 168 10.29 -18.51 -10.72
N HIS A 169 11.48 -18.31 -10.14
CA HIS A 169 11.75 -17.23 -9.20
C HIS A 169 12.17 -15.96 -9.95
N ILE A 170 11.70 -14.79 -9.50
CA ILE A 170 12.15 -13.50 -10.04
C ILE A 170 13.65 -13.36 -9.82
N GLY A 171 14.40 -13.19 -10.91
CA GLY A 171 15.84 -12.98 -10.93
C GLY A 171 16.20 -11.70 -11.68
N LYS A 172 17.44 -11.59 -12.15
CA LYS A 172 17.92 -10.43 -12.93
C LYS A 172 17.87 -10.71 -14.44
N THR A 173 17.66 -9.66 -15.24
CA THR A 173 17.80 -9.66 -16.70
C THR A 173 18.40 -8.34 -17.18
N ALA A 174 19.28 -8.39 -18.19
CA ALA A 174 19.77 -7.19 -18.87
C ALA A 174 18.79 -6.65 -19.91
N GLU A 175 17.90 -7.52 -20.41
CA GLU A 175 16.96 -7.18 -21.46
C GLU A 175 15.70 -6.52 -20.86
N TYR A 176 15.46 -5.26 -21.21
CA TYR A 176 14.30 -4.48 -20.75
C TYR A 176 12.95 -5.14 -21.12
N GLU A 177 12.88 -5.75 -22.30
CA GLU A 177 11.67 -6.45 -22.78
C GLU A 177 11.36 -7.73 -22.00
N LYS A 178 12.37 -8.33 -21.34
CA LYS A 178 12.18 -9.50 -20.46
C LYS A 178 11.91 -9.11 -19.01
N ALA A 179 11.92 -7.82 -18.69
CA ALA A 179 11.65 -7.33 -17.35
C ALA A 179 10.18 -7.55 -16.97
N GLY A 180 9.94 -7.84 -15.70
CA GLY A 180 8.61 -7.94 -15.12
C GLY A 180 7.91 -6.58 -15.12
N ILE A 181 6.62 -6.56 -15.43
CA ILE A 181 5.80 -5.35 -15.38
C ILE A 181 5.00 -5.38 -14.08
N PHE A 182 5.29 -4.43 -13.21
CA PHE A 182 4.76 -4.34 -11.86
C PHE A 182 3.67 -3.27 -11.74
N SER A 183 2.83 -3.45 -10.73
CA SER A 183 1.91 -2.46 -10.20
C SER A 183 2.14 -2.35 -8.69
N ILE A 184 1.81 -1.19 -8.11
CA ILE A 184 1.90 -1.01 -6.66
C ILE A 184 0.72 -0.19 -6.16
N THR A 185 0.05 -0.73 -5.15
CA THR A 185 -1.10 -0.07 -4.51
C THR A 185 -0.77 0.31 -3.09
N LYS A 186 -0.99 1.57 -2.74
CA LYS A 186 -0.79 2.04 -1.37
C LYS A 186 -1.91 1.54 -0.46
N TRP A 187 -1.54 0.97 0.67
CA TRP A 187 -2.43 0.54 1.75
C TRP A 187 -2.34 1.51 2.93
N THR A 188 -3.24 1.32 3.91
CA THR A 188 -3.21 2.07 5.16
C THR A 188 -1.91 1.81 5.93
N LYS A 189 -1.50 2.76 6.78
CA LYS A 189 -0.30 2.68 7.64
C LYS A 189 1.04 2.55 6.88
N GLY A 190 1.12 3.07 5.66
CA GLY A 190 2.39 3.14 4.91
C GLY A 190 2.83 1.83 4.27
N LYS A 191 1.99 0.79 4.32
CA LYS A 191 2.19 -0.45 3.57
C LYS A 191 1.78 -0.28 2.11
N TYR A 192 2.32 -1.15 1.26
CA TYR A 192 2.00 -1.23 -0.16
C TYR A 192 1.77 -2.69 -0.56
N CYS A 193 0.98 -2.90 -1.60
CA CYS A 193 0.75 -4.18 -2.24
C CYS A 193 1.49 -4.17 -3.58
N LEU A 194 2.60 -4.90 -3.65
CA LEU A 194 3.43 -5.04 -4.84
C LEU A 194 2.92 -6.22 -5.67
N GLY A 195 2.30 -5.92 -6.80
CA GLY A 195 1.73 -6.89 -7.74
C GLY A 195 2.40 -6.81 -9.11
N GLY A 196 1.94 -7.65 -10.03
CA GLY A 196 2.19 -7.44 -11.46
C GLY A 196 1.11 -6.53 -12.03
N PHE A 197 1.34 -5.96 -13.21
CA PHE A 197 0.36 -5.07 -13.82
C PHE A 197 -0.85 -5.83 -14.41
N GLU A 198 -0.59 -6.93 -15.12
CA GLU A 198 -1.64 -7.80 -15.70
C GLU A 198 -1.73 -9.18 -15.03
N SER A 199 -0.83 -9.45 -14.08
CA SER A 199 -0.75 -10.71 -13.34
C SER A 199 -0.42 -10.42 -11.90
N GLY A 200 -0.65 -11.36 -10.99
CA GLY A 200 -0.30 -11.14 -9.59
C GLY A 200 1.19 -11.38 -9.35
N VAL A 201 1.65 -11.06 -8.14
CA VAL A 201 2.95 -11.46 -7.63
C VAL A 201 2.73 -12.17 -6.30
N SER A 202 3.34 -13.34 -6.15
CA SER A 202 3.16 -14.18 -4.97
C SER A 202 4.47 -14.85 -4.57
N PRO A 203 4.58 -15.32 -3.32
CA PRO A 203 5.65 -16.21 -2.91
C PRO A 203 5.67 -17.50 -3.74
N THR A 204 6.86 -18.02 -4.03
CA THR A 204 7.02 -19.25 -4.83
C THR A 204 6.94 -20.51 -3.98
N CYS A 205 7.38 -20.44 -2.71
CA CYS A 205 7.46 -21.59 -1.79
C CYS A 205 6.97 -21.19 -0.40
N GLY A 206 6.40 -22.15 0.34
CA GLY A 206 6.10 -21.99 1.77
C GLY A 206 7.37 -22.16 2.61
N GLY A 207 7.72 -21.15 3.40
CA GLY A 207 8.88 -21.15 4.29
C GLY A 207 9.29 -19.72 4.66
N ASP A 208 10.18 -19.58 5.65
CA ASP A 208 10.65 -18.28 6.14
C ASP A 208 11.41 -17.47 5.08
N ASP A 209 12.05 -18.17 4.14
CA ASP A 209 12.78 -17.60 2.99
C ASP A 209 11.88 -17.64 1.75
N SER A 210 10.96 -16.69 1.66
CA SER A 210 10.02 -16.61 0.54
C SER A 210 10.66 -15.87 -0.65
N ALA A 211 10.82 -16.57 -1.78
CA ALA A 211 11.17 -15.99 -3.07
C ALA A 211 9.91 -15.55 -3.84
N ALA A 212 9.99 -14.51 -4.66
CA ALA A 212 8.84 -13.98 -5.40
C ALA A 212 8.72 -14.54 -6.83
N ARG A 213 7.49 -14.65 -7.35
CA ARG A 213 7.16 -15.03 -8.73
C ARG A 213 5.96 -14.25 -9.25
N PHE A 214 5.82 -14.16 -10.57
CA PHE A 214 4.55 -13.77 -11.17
C PHE A 214 3.53 -14.92 -11.09
N ASN A 215 2.28 -14.56 -10.82
CA ASN A 215 1.17 -15.49 -10.70
C ASN A 215 0.07 -15.11 -11.70
N VAL A 216 0.02 -15.86 -12.81
CA VAL A 216 -0.96 -15.66 -13.86
C VAL A 216 -2.35 -16.20 -13.50
N LEU A 217 -2.45 -17.08 -12.51
CA LEU A 217 -3.71 -17.71 -12.09
C LEU A 217 -4.51 -16.80 -11.14
N ASP A 218 -3.82 -15.93 -10.41
CA ASP A 218 -4.44 -14.94 -9.53
C ASP A 218 -3.85 -13.55 -9.83
N PRO A 219 -4.44 -12.79 -10.78
CA PRO A 219 -4.02 -11.44 -11.13
C PRO A 219 -4.08 -10.42 -9.99
N GLN A 220 -4.78 -10.73 -8.89
CA GLN A 220 -4.92 -9.85 -7.74
C GLN A 220 -3.94 -10.18 -6.61
N SER A 221 -3.22 -11.32 -6.69
CA SER A 221 -2.19 -11.64 -5.71
C SER A 221 -1.08 -10.58 -5.71
N CYS A 222 -0.65 -10.19 -4.51
CA CYS A 222 0.45 -9.26 -4.33
C CYS A 222 1.22 -9.58 -3.05
N ILE A 223 2.43 -9.04 -2.97
CA ILE A 223 3.25 -9.13 -1.76
C ILE A 223 3.11 -7.82 -0.99
N PRO A 224 2.66 -7.86 0.28
CA PRO A 224 2.70 -6.70 1.16
C PRO A 224 4.15 -6.27 1.40
N VAL A 225 4.45 -4.99 1.15
CA VAL A 225 5.78 -4.40 1.35
C VAL A 225 5.70 -3.05 2.05
N GLU A 226 6.69 -2.77 2.87
CA GLU A 226 7.01 -1.43 3.35
C GLU A 226 8.05 -0.82 2.43
N VAL A 227 7.81 0.40 1.97
CA VAL A 227 8.69 1.07 0.99
C VAL A 227 9.45 2.19 1.68
N THR A 228 10.78 2.10 1.69
CA THR A 228 11.67 3.14 2.23
C THR A 228 12.45 3.77 1.09
N GLU A 229 12.30 5.08 0.88
CA GLU A 229 13.18 5.83 -0.03
C GLU A 229 14.60 5.89 0.54
N VAL A 230 15.59 5.58 -0.30
CA VAL A 230 17.00 5.62 0.06
C VAL A 230 17.81 6.32 -1.03
N PRO A 231 18.98 6.89 -0.70
CA PRO A 231 19.92 7.40 -1.68
C PRO A 231 20.29 6.34 -2.72
N CYS A 232 20.16 6.67 -4.01
CA CYS A 232 20.69 5.83 -5.08
C CYS A 232 22.22 5.76 -5.00
N ASP A 233 22.87 6.92 -4.94
CA ASP A 233 24.31 7.06 -4.75
C ASP A 233 24.60 7.47 -3.30
N ILE A 234 25.27 6.58 -2.56
CA ILE A 234 25.62 6.81 -1.15
C ILE A 234 26.81 7.76 -0.98
N HIS A 235 27.52 8.08 -2.07
CA HIS A 235 28.65 9.00 -2.06
C HIS A 235 28.26 10.41 -2.50
N SER A 236 27.05 10.59 -3.05
CA SER A 236 26.53 11.90 -3.43
C SER A 236 26.32 12.78 -2.19
N LEU A 237 26.98 13.94 -2.16
CA LEU A 237 26.89 14.91 -1.06
C LEU A 237 25.47 15.44 -0.89
N ASP A 238 24.71 15.58 -1.99
CA ASP A 238 23.32 16.05 -1.96
C ASP A 238 22.40 15.11 -1.18
N ASN A 239 22.76 13.83 -1.04
CA ASN A 239 22.01 12.85 -0.27
C ASN A 239 22.33 12.87 1.24
N ASN A 240 23.29 13.70 1.67
CA ASN A 240 23.73 13.82 3.06
C ASN A 240 23.13 15.05 3.80
N CYS A 241 22.07 15.66 3.27
CA CYS A 241 21.38 16.80 3.92
C CYS A 241 21.00 16.51 5.39
N ILE A 242 20.63 15.28 5.72
CA ILE A 242 20.33 14.83 7.09
C ILE A 242 21.52 15.02 8.04
N TRP A 243 22.76 14.92 7.55
CA TRP A 243 23.97 15.08 8.36
C TRP A 243 24.22 16.54 8.72
N THR A 244 23.69 17.49 7.93
CA THR A 244 23.96 18.92 8.10
C THR A 244 22.97 19.63 9.01
N ASP A 245 21.72 19.18 9.09
CA ASP A 245 20.68 19.89 9.84
C ASP A 245 20.17 19.14 11.09
N GLY A 246 20.54 17.87 11.26
CA GLY A 246 20.12 17.01 12.37
C GLY A 246 18.61 16.79 12.46
N SER A 247 17.82 17.25 11.48
CA SER A 247 16.36 17.21 11.50
C SER A 247 15.80 15.87 11.01
N GLY A 248 16.68 15.01 10.47
CA GLY A 248 16.29 13.74 9.86
C GLY A 248 15.53 13.91 8.55
N ARG A 249 15.60 15.10 7.92
CA ARG A 249 14.88 15.41 6.68
C ARG A 249 15.82 15.89 5.58
N CYS A 250 15.67 15.23 4.44
CA CYS A 250 15.87 15.77 3.10
C CYS A 250 14.47 15.86 2.46
#